data_AF-A0A937IQ97-F1
#
_entry.id   AF-A0A937IQ97-F1
#
_cell.length_a   1.000
_cell.length_b   1.000
_cell.length_c   1.000
_cell.angle_alpha   90.00
_cell.angle_beta   90.00
_cell.angle_gamma   90.00
#
_symmetry.space_group_name_H-M   'P 1'
#
loop_
_entity.id
_entity.type
_entity.pdbx_description
1 polymer ?
#
loop_
_entity_poly.entity_id
_entity_poly.type
_entity_poly.pdbx_seq_one_letter_code
_entity_poly.pdbx_strand_id
1 'polypeptide(L)'
;MLQSKIAQVYNIPPELPFVDALVTGIKEICLKGNFELTDFTILVPTRRSVISLQESFFRLNNRNSLLLPRISPIGDLDEEEIMINDLNHNNPEPNYTNILDIPDAISDLHRQLMLTKHIQSLKGDTMNIDQAAKLARELGKFLDQVQTEEVNFAKLNTIVPEELAEHWQVTLLFLEILSDFWPSILKDNNLIDPARRRNLLINSQIEYWTKNPPQKPIIAAGSTGTIPATSKLLRFISLLKGGAVVLPGLDTTLDDTALEDMDTHPQSGMYRLLSKLGLKAQDVTNWLNPESVSNLECASVSRRKLIFNAMLPAAKVGRWRSLGKLPKGVLDNVEIVNCPSL
;
A
#
# COMPACT_ATOMS: atom_id res chain seq x y z
N MET A 1 21.78 -15.05 5.22
CA MET A 1 21.36 -15.72 3.97
C MET A 1 19.90 -16.11 4.09
N LEU A 2 19.01 -15.50 3.30
CA LEU A 2 17.63 -15.96 3.12
C LEU A 2 17.70 -17.34 2.43
N GLN A 3 17.62 -18.43 3.19
CA GLN A 3 17.43 -19.77 2.62
C GLN A 3 16.17 -19.76 1.75
N SER A 4 16.21 -20.46 0.61
CA SER A 4 15.11 -20.55 -0.37
C SER A 4 13.80 -20.95 0.30
N LYS A 5 12.99 -19.95 0.67
CA LYS A 5 11.67 -20.14 1.27
C LYS A 5 10.61 -19.77 0.27
N ILE A 6 9.59 -20.62 0.21
CA ILE A 6 8.36 -20.34 -0.51
C ILE A 6 7.75 -19.09 0.14
N ALA A 7 7.42 -18.10 -0.69
CA ALA A 7 6.82 -16.86 -0.23
C ALA A 7 5.45 -17.14 0.42
N GLN A 8 5.29 -16.70 1.67
CA GLN A 8 4.07 -16.88 2.47
C GLN A 8 3.07 -15.79 2.13
N VAL A 9 2.23 -16.06 1.13
CA VAL A 9 1.22 -15.11 0.64
C VAL A 9 -0.16 -15.76 0.73
N TYR A 10 -1.07 -15.01 1.34
CA TYR A 10 -2.43 -15.43 1.61
C TYR A 10 -3.43 -14.42 1.04
N ASN A 11 -4.68 -14.86 0.89
CA ASN A 11 -5.80 -14.03 0.47
C ASN A 11 -6.92 -14.13 1.49
N ILE A 12 -7.55 -12.99 1.79
CA ILE A 12 -8.88 -12.98 2.40
C ILE A 12 -9.88 -12.59 1.30
N PRO A 13 -10.75 -13.53 0.88
CA PRO A 13 -11.76 -13.27 -0.14
C PRO A 13 -12.70 -12.10 0.24
N PRO A 14 -13.15 -11.28 -0.73
CA PRO A 14 -13.93 -10.06 -0.48
C PRO A 14 -15.33 -10.29 0.13
N GLU A 15 -15.83 -11.53 0.14
CA GLU A 15 -17.06 -11.88 0.84
C GLU A 15 -16.88 -11.95 2.37
N LEU A 16 -15.65 -11.99 2.86
CA LEU A 16 -15.35 -12.03 4.29
C LEU A 16 -15.07 -10.62 4.85
N PRO A 17 -15.47 -10.34 6.10
CA PRO A 17 -15.05 -9.13 6.80
C PRO A 17 -13.53 -9.17 7.02
N PHE A 18 -12.78 -8.43 6.21
CA PHE A 18 -11.32 -8.56 6.11
C PHE A 18 -10.61 -8.56 7.46
N VAL A 19 -10.94 -7.59 8.33
CA VAL A 19 -10.29 -7.41 9.63
C VAL A 19 -10.62 -8.56 10.58
N ASP A 20 -11.88 -9.00 10.63
CA ASP A 20 -12.31 -10.08 11.53
C ASP A 20 -11.75 -11.43 11.08
N ALA A 21 -11.67 -11.64 9.76
CA ALA A 21 -11.01 -12.80 9.19
C ALA A 21 -9.50 -12.80 9.50
N LEU A 22 -8.84 -11.64 9.42
CA LEU A 22 -7.44 -11.49 9.78
C LEU A 22 -7.20 -11.89 11.25
N VAL A 23 -7.94 -11.29 12.19
CA VAL A 23 -7.84 -11.59 13.63
C VAL A 23 -8.10 -13.06 13.92
N THR A 24 -9.11 -13.66 13.29
CA THR A 24 -9.45 -15.08 13.46
C THR A 24 -8.26 -15.97 13.10
N GLY A 25 -7.62 -15.72 11.94
CA GLY A 25 -6.45 -16.51 11.54
C GLY A 25 -5.23 -16.26 12.43
N ILE A 26 -5.01 -15.03 12.92
CA ILE A 26 -3.93 -14.76 13.88
C ILE A 26 -4.12 -15.58 15.16
N LYS A 27 -5.35 -15.62 15.71
CA LYS A 27 -5.65 -16.41 16.91
C LYS A 27 -5.38 -17.89 16.69
N GLU A 28 -5.70 -18.44 15.51
CA GLU A 28 -5.36 -19.82 15.19
C GLU A 28 -3.86 -20.09 15.13
N ILE A 29 -3.09 -19.15 14.59
CA ILE A 29 -1.63 -19.25 14.56
C ILE A 29 -1.07 -19.23 15.99
N CYS A 30 -1.59 -18.37 16.87
CA CYS A 30 -1.22 -18.38 18.29
C CYS A 30 -1.45 -19.75 18.93
N LEU A 31 -2.66 -20.32 18.74
CA LEU A 31 -3.06 -21.61 19.32
C LEU A 31 -2.21 -22.78 18.81
N LYS A 32 -1.84 -22.78 17.52
CA LYS A 32 -1.08 -23.88 16.90
C LYS A 32 0.44 -23.73 17.07
N GLY A 33 0.93 -22.51 17.15
CA GLY A 33 2.36 -22.18 17.05
C GLY A 33 3.06 -21.90 18.39
N ASN A 34 2.36 -21.99 19.52
CA ASN A 34 2.85 -21.57 20.83
C ASN A 34 3.38 -20.13 20.83
N PHE A 35 2.70 -19.25 20.09
CA PHE A 35 2.97 -17.80 20.10
C PHE A 35 1.95 -17.09 20.97
N GLU A 36 2.39 -16.08 21.69
CA GLU A 36 1.48 -15.13 22.31
C GLU A 36 1.11 -14.04 21.31
N LEU A 37 -0.05 -13.41 21.51
CA LEU A 37 -0.48 -12.33 20.62
C LEU A 37 0.52 -11.16 20.62
N THR A 38 1.15 -10.88 21.76
CA THR A 38 2.22 -9.89 21.96
C THR A 38 3.48 -10.19 21.15
N ASP A 39 3.65 -11.40 20.61
CA ASP A 39 4.77 -11.71 19.73
C ASP A 39 4.61 -11.15 18.33
N PHE A 40 3.38 -10.87 17.88
CA PHE A 40 3.15 -10.47 16.50
C PHE A 40 3.42 -8.98 16.29
N THR A 41 4.06 -8.68 15.16
CA THR A 41 4.04 -7.34 14.54
C THR A 41 3.16 -7.38 13.31
N ILE A 42 2.15 -6.51 13.27
CA ILE A 42 1.17 -6.44 12.19
C ILE A 42 1.30 -5.09 11.50
N LEU A 43 1.67 -5.13 10.23
CA LEU A 43 1.76 -3.96 9.38
C LEU A 43 0.49 -3.84 8.53
N VAL A 44 -0.18 -2.70 8.64
CA VAL A 44 -1.44 -2.41 7.93
C VAL A 44 -1.32 -1.17 7.05
N PRO A 45 -2.22 -0.89 6.10
CA PRO A 45 -1.97 0.17 5.12
C PRO A 45 -2.06 1.58 5.70
N THR A 46 -2.93 1.80 6.70
CA THR A 46 -3.27 3.14 7.23
C THR A 46 -3.49 3.13 8.75
N ARG A 47 -3.38 4.29 9.40
CA ARG A 47 -3.77 4.47 10.82
C ARG A 47 -5.23 4.06 11.09
N ARG A 48 -6.14 4.30 10.14
CA ARG A 48 -7.54 3.85 10.25
C ARG A 48 -7.62 2.32 10.33
N SER A 49 -6.80 1.61 9.55
CA SER A 49 -6.72 0.15 9.60
C SER A 49 -6.19 -0.36 10.95
N VAL A 50 -5.28 0.39 11.60
CA VAL A 50 -4.80 0.07 12.96
C VAL A 50 -5.99 0.08 13.94
N ILE A 51 -6.76 1.17 13.94
CA ILE A 51 -7.93 1.33 14.83
C ILE A 51 -8.94 0.21 14.58
N SER A 52 -9.33 -0.02 13.32
CA SER A 52 -10.28 -1.10 12.99
C SER A 52 -9.81 -2.47 13.44
N LEU A 53 -8.49 -2.75 13.35
CA LEU A 53 -7.92 -4.01 13.80
C LEU A 53 -7.94 -4.15 15.32
N GLN A 54 -7.61 -3.10 16.06
CA GLN A 54 -7.71 -3.06 17.52
C GLN A 54 -9.15 -3.32 18.00
N GLU A 55 -10.13 -2.66 17.37
CA GLU A 55 -11.56 -2.87 17.66
C GLU A 55 -12.01 -4.30 17.37
N SER A 56 -11.52 -4.90 16.28
CA SER A 56 -11.82 -6.29 15.93
C SER A 56 -11.23 -7.28 16.95
N PHE A 57 -9.98 -7.10 17.39
CA PHE A 57 -9.40 -7.91 18.47
C PHE A 57 -10.24 -7.85 19.73
N PHE A 58 -10.72 -6.66 20.12
CA PHE A 58 -11.57 -6.49 21.29
C PHE A 58 -12.95 -7.17 21.12
N ARG A 59 -13.60 -6.96 19.97
CA ARG A 59 -14.92 -7.55 19.65
C ARG A 59 -14.85 -9.08 19.65
N LEU A 60 -13.86 -9.66 18.99
CA LEU A 60 -13.70 -11.11 18.86
C LEU A 60 -13.12 -11.77 20.14
N ASN A 61 -12.71 -10.99 21.14
CA ASN A 61 -12.28 -11.49 22.45
C ASN A 61 -13.37 -11.36 23.54
N ASN A 62 -14.64 -11.37 23.15
CA ASN A 62 -15.79 -11.17 24.06
C ASN A 62 -15.67 -9.90 24.91
N ARG A 63 -14.98 -8.86 24.40
CA ARG A 63 -14.72 -7.59 25.10
C ARG A 63 -13.91 -7.72 26.41
N ASN A 64 -13.18 -8.83 26.57
CA ASN A 64 -12.24 -9.01 27.67
C ASN A 64 -10.90 -8.31 27.38
N SER A 65 -10.22 -7.87 28.45
CA SER A 65 -8.87 -7.28 28.34
C SER A 65 -7.90 -8.25 27.68
N LEU A 66 -7.07 -7.72 26.78
CA LEU A 66 -6.12 -8.47 25.98
C LEU A 66 -4.87 -7.62 25.78
N LEU A 67 -3.68 -8.21 25.91
CA LEU A 67 -2.46 -7.60 25.42
C LEU A 67 -2.42 -7.75 23.91
N LEU A 68 -2.50 -6.62 23.22
CA LEU A 68 -2.57 -6.56 21.76
C LEU A 68 -1.22 -6.88 21.13
N PRO A 69 -1.23 -7.39 19.89
CA PRO A 69 -0.01 -7.45 19.10
C PRO A 69 0.45 -6.02 18.83
N ARG A 70 1.67 -5.88 18.36
CA ARG A 70 2.07 -4.60 17.81
C ARG A 70 1.38 -4.38 16.47
N ILE A 71 0.75 -3.23 16.29
CA ILE A 71 0.06 -2.88 15.04
C ILE A 71 0.55 -1.50 14.61
N SER A 72 1.04 -1.37 13.38
CA SER A 72 1.60 -0.11 12.85
C SER A 72 1.28 0.05 11.36
N PRO A 73 1.06 1.27 10.86
CA PRO A 73 0.84 1.52 9.44
C PRO A 73 2.14 1.40 8.62
N ILE A 74 2.08 0.86 7.41
CA ILE A 74 3.24 0.72 6.50
C ILE A 74 3.73 2.09 6.00
N GLY A 75 2.78 2.99 5.69
CA GLY A 75 3.05 4.25 5.00
C GLY A 75 3.22 5.47 5.89
N ASP A 76 3.02 5.29 7.19
CA ASP A 76 2.94 6.36 8.19
C ASP A 76 3.68 5.91 9.46
N LEU A 77 4.85 5.31 9.23
CA LEU A 77 5.76 4.90 10.28
C LEU A 77 6.34 6.18 10.89
N ASP A 78 5.69 6.69 11.93
CA ASP A 78 6.24 7.77 12.76
C ASP A 78 7.62 7.31 13.28
N GLU A 79 8.59 8.22 13.33
CA GLU A 79 9.97 7.90 13.79
C GLU A 79 9.98 7.24 15.16
N GLU A 80 9.09 7.70 16.04
CA GLU A 80 8.87 7.16 17.38
C GLU A 80 8.35 5.71 17.30
N GLU A 81 7.45 5.39 16.35
CA GLU A 81 7.00 4.02 16.14
C GLU A 81 8.14 3.13 15.61
N ILE A 82 8.99 3.60 14.69
CA ILE A 82 10.14 2.82 14.22
C ILE A 82 11.16 2.62 15.36
N MET A 83 11.44 3.66 16.15
CA MET A 83 12.35 3.56 17.29
C MET A 83 11.84 2.61 18.38
N ILE A 84 10.55 2.66 18.71
CA ILE A 84 9.94 1.73 19.67
C ILE A 84 9.92 0.29 19.11
N ASN A 85 9.97 0.09 17.78
CA ASN A 85 10.08 -1.24 17.13
C ASN A 85 11.41 -1.90 17.48
N ASP A 86 12.50 -1.14 17.41
CA ASP A 86 13.83 -1.68 17.67
C ASP A 86 14.19 -1.78 19.16
N LEU A 87 13.69 -0.91 20.03
CA LEU A 87 14.00 -0.96 21.48
C LEU A 87 13.45 -2.22 22.19
N ASN A 88 12.40 -2.84 21.65
CA ASN A 88 11.78 -4.04 22.22
C ASN A 88 12.27 -5.36 21.58
N HIS A 89 13.10 -5.28 20.53
CA HIS A 89 13.97 -6.38 20.16
C HIS A 89 15.19 -6.30 21.07
N ASN A 90 15.44 -7.30 21.92
CA ASN A 90 16.45 -7.36 22.99
C ASN A 90 17.93 -7.17 22.55
N ASN A 91 18.25 -6.16 21.75
CA ASN A 91 19.59 -5.81 21.32
C ASN A 91 20.01 -4.49 21.98
N PRO A 92 20.99 -4.51 22.90
CA PRO A 92 21.43 -3.34 23.65
C PRO A 92 22.31 -2.36 22.84
N GLU A 93 22.58 -2.65 21.57
CA GLU A 93 23.40 -1.80 20.71
C GLU A 93 22.61 -1.39 19.48
N PRO A 94 22.09 -0.16 19.45
CA PRO A 94 21.37 0.30 18.30
C PRO A 94 22.36 0.85 17.27
N ASN A 95 22.53 0.12 16.17
CA ASN A 95 23.19 0.67 14.99
C ASN A 95 22.22 1.62 14.26
N TYR A 96 21.90 2.74 14.93
CA TYR A 96 20.96 3.80 14.52
C TYR A 96 21.48 4.71 13.38
N THR A 97 22.68 4.47 12.86
CA THR A 97 23.34 5.46 12.00
C THR A 97 22.53 5.84 10.77
N ASN A 98 21.68 4.96 10.21
CA ASN A 98 20.99 5.29 8.95
C ASN A 98 19.63 5.98 9.11
N ILE A 99 18.90 5.82 10.21
CA ILE A 99 17.54 6.40 10.38
C ILE A 99 17.60 7.80 10.98
N LEU A 100 18.48 8.02 11.97
CA LEU A 100 18.74 9.34 12.54
C LEU A 100 19.29 10.34 11.51
N ASP A 101 19.93 9.84 10.45
CA ASP A 101 20.45 10.64 9.35
C ASP A 101 19.37 11.06 8.32
N ILE A 102 18.14 10.50 8.40
CA ILE A 102 17.06 10.89 7.49
C ILE A 102 16.42 12.16 8.05
N PRO A 103 16.43 13.31 7.34
CA PRO A 103 15.90 14.58 7.85
C PRO A 103 14.36 14.60 7.96
N ASP A 104 13.80 15.40 8.85
CA ASP A 104 12.34 15.47 9.08
C ASP A 104 11.55 15.81 7.82
N ALA A 105 10.33 15.27 7.76
CA ALA A 105 9.41 15.58 6.67
C ALA A 105 8.95 17.04 6.75
N ILE A 106 9.04 17.77 5.64
CA ILE A 106 8.44 19.10 5.54
C ILE A 106 6.92 19.00 5.70
N SER A 107 6.33 19.91 6.48
CA SER A 107 4.88 19.97 6.62
C SER A 107 4.19 20.45 5.34
N ASP A 108 2.97 19.98 5.07
CA ASP A 108 2.23 20.33 3.86
C ASP A 108 2.03 21.84 3.70
N LEU A 109 1.73 22.54 4.80
CA LEU A 109 1.56 23.99 4.79
C LEU A 109 2.89 24.70 4.47
N HIS A 110 3.99 24.28 5.09
CA HIS A 110 5.30 24.88 4.83
C HIS A 110 5.71 24.67 3.37
N ARG A 111 5.54 23.46 2.86
CA ARG A 111 5.78 23.12 1.45
C ARG A 111 4.93 23.97 0.51
N GLN A 112 3.63 24.08 0.78
CA GLN A 112 2.71 24.85 -0.04
C GLN A 112 3.11 26.33 -0.09
N LEU A 113 3.45 26.93 1.06
CA LEU A 113 3.86 28.34 1.13
C LEU A 113 5.17 28.60 0.38
N MET A 114 6.17 27.73 0.54
CA MET A 114 7.47 27.86 -0.14
C MET A 114 7.32 27.76 -1.66
N LEU A 115 6.58 26.76 -2.15
CA LEU A 115 6.30 26.61 -3.59
C LEU A 115 5.49 27.79 -4.13
N THR A 116 4.48 28.27 -3.39
CA THR A 116 3.67 29.44 -3.79
C THR A 116 4.53 30.67 -4.00
N LYS A 117 5.41 30.96 -3.03
CA LYS A 117 6.31 32.12 -3.09
C LYS A 117 7.27 32.02 -4.27
N HIS A 118 7.80 30.83 -4.55
CA HIS A 118 8.71 30.64 -5.68
C HIS A 118 8.01 30.80 -7.03
N ILE A 119 6.83 30.20 -7.20
CA ILE A 119 6.02 30.36 -8.42
C ILE A 119 5.71 31.85 -8.67
N GLN A 120 5.34 32.60 -7.63
CA GLN A 120 5.10 34.02 -7.74
C GLN A 120 6.37 34.80 -8.16
N SER A 121 7.53 34.43 -7.63
CA SER A 121 8.81 35.07 -8.01
C SER A 121 9.18 34.85 -9.48
N LEU A 122 8.81 33.72 -10.08
CA LEU A 122 9.08 33.40 -11.48
C LEU A 122 8.13 34.11 -12.45
N LYS A 123 6.86 34.30 -12.07
CA LYS A 123 5.83 34.94 -12.90
C LYS A 123 5.68 36.45 -12.64
N GLY A 124 6.28 36.96 -11.58
CA GLY A 124 6.20 38.37 -11.18
C GLY A 124 4.75 38.83 -10.97
N ASP A 125 4.47 40.09 -11.30
CA ASP A 125 3.15 40.72 -11.12
C ASP A 125 2.03 40.13 -11.99
N THR A 126 2.37 39.19 -12.89
CA THR A 126 1.38 38.58 -13.80
C THR A 126 0.55 37.47 -13.15
N MET A 127 0.95 36.95 -11.99
CA MET A 127 0.25 35.87 -11.30
C MET A 127 -0.14 36.25 -9.88
N ASN A 128 -1.44 36.18 -9.59
CA ASN A 128 -1.97 36.42 -8.26
C ASN A 128 -1.61 35.27 -7.30
N ILE A 129 -1.50 35.59 -6.00
CA ILE A 129 -1.11 34.63 -4.96
C ILE A 129 -2.08 33.44 -4.86
N ASP A 130 -3.37 33.63 -5.13
CA ASP A 130 -4.37 32.57 -5.09
C ASP A 130 -4.16 31.56 -6.24
N GLN A 131 -3.76 32.03 -7.42
CA GLN A 131 -3.41 31.19 -8.56
C GLN A 131 -2.11 30.43 -8.29
N ALA A 132 -1.09 31.12 -7.77
CA ALA A 132 0.18 30.51 -7.39
C ALA A 132 -0.01 29.42 -6.32
N ALA A 133 -0.87 29.65 -5.33
CA ALA A 133 -1.15 28.69 -4.27
C ALA A 133 -1.88 27.43 -4.77
N LYS A 134 -2.81 27.59 -5.72
CA LYS A 134 -3.46 26.46 -6.39
C LYS A 134 -2.45 25.64 -7.19
N LEU A 135 -1.57 26.32 -7.93
CA LEU A 135 -0.54 25.67 -8.75
C LEU A 135 0.50 24.95 -7.90
N ALA A 136 0.95 25.57 -6.79
CA ALA A 136 1.83 24.97 -5.81
C ALA A 136 1.26 23.66 -5.25
N ARG A 137 -0.05 23.61 -4.99
CA ARG A 137 -0.72 22.40 -4.51
C ARG A 137 -0.70 21.29 -5.56
N GLU A 138 -0.98 21.60 -6.83
CA GLU A 138 -0.94 20.59 -7.89
C GLU A 138 0.50 20.12 -8.19
N LEU A 139 1.49 21.02 -8.13
CA LEU A 139 2.90 20.64 -8.19
C LEU A 139 3.31 19.72 -7.04
N GLY A 140 2.87 20.01 -5.81
CA GLY A 140 3.12 19.15 -4.65
C GLY A 140 2.56 17.74 -4.85
N LYS A 141 1.32 17.62 -5.34
CA LYS A 141 0.71 16.32 -5.68
C LYS A 141 1.49 15.58 -6.77
N PHE A 142 1.93 16.29 -7.81
CA PHE A 142 2.73 15.70 -8.88
C PHE A 142 4.08 15.20 -8.36
N LEU A 143 4.77 16.00 -7.55
CA LEU A 143 6.01 15.60 -6.88
C LEU A 143 5.81 14.35 -6.03
N ASP A 144 4.74 14.30 -5.24
CA ASP A 144 4.41 13.14 -4.40
C ASP A 144 4.18 11.87 -5.25
N GLN A 145 3.54 11.99 -6.42
CA GLN A 145 3.36 10.86 -7.35
C GLN A 145 4.69 10.38 -7.92
N VAL A 146 5.53 11.29 -8.43
CA VAL A 146 6.86 10.97 -8.99
C VAL A 146 7.73 10.26 -7.94
N GLN A 147 7.76 10.80 -6.71
CA GLN A 147 8.53 10.21 -5.61
C GLN A 147 7.94 8.89 -5.13
N THR A 148 6.61 8.78 -5.06
CA THR A 148 5.93 7.54 -4.66
C THR A 148 6.24 6.41 -5.63
N GLU A 149 6.26 6.68 -6.94
CA GLU A 149 6.59 5.70 -7.98
C GLU A 149 8.12 5.48 -8.16
N GLU A 150 8.97 6.14 -7.36
CA GLU A 150 10.43 6.11 -7.47
C GLU A 150 10.94 6.46 -8.90
N VAL A 151 10.27 7.38 -9.59
CA VAL A 151 10.61 7.80 -10.96
C VAL A 151 11.51 9.04 -10.94
N ASN A 152 12.44 9.12 -11.89
CA ASN A 152 13.33 10.27 -12.05
C ASN A 152 12.74 11.30 -13.03
N PHE A 153 12.75 12.58 -12.65
CA PHE A 153 12.36 13.72 -13.49
C PHE A 153 13.05 13.75 -14.86
N ALA A 154 14.28 13.25 -14.98
CA ALA A 154 15.01 13.15 -16.25
C ALA A 154 14.24 12.37 -17.34
N LYS A 155 13.34 11.44 -16.95
CA LYS A 155 12.51 10.69 -17.89
C LYS A 155 11.38 11.52 -18.49
N LEU A 156 11.00 12.67 -17.92
CA LEU A 156 9.93 13.51 -18.46
C LEU A 156 10.28 14.05 -19.86
N ASN A 157 11.55 14.28 -20.13
CA ASN A 157 12.04 14.77 -21.43
C ASN A 157 11.73 13.82 -22.59
N THR A 158 11.41 12.55 -22.32
CA THR A 158 11.22 11.51 -23.33
C THR A 158 9.76 11.04 -23.48
N ILE A 159 8.79 11.64 -22.77
CA ILE A 159 7.40 11.13 -22.71
C ILE A 159 6.52 11.66 -23.84
N VAL A 160 6.80 12.85 -24.38
CA VAL A 160 5.88 13.54 -25.29
C VAL A 160 6.34 13.44 -26.76
N PRO A 161 5.43 13.11 -27.70
CA PRO A 161 5.72 13.12 -29.14
C PRO A 161 6.20 14.47 -29.65
N GLU A 162 7.05 14.49 -30.69
CA GLU A 162 7.63 15.72 -31.26
C GLU A 162 6.58 16.76 -31.67
N GLU A 163 5.38 16.33 -32.05
CA GLU A 163 4.27 17.18 -32.49
C GLU A 163 3.70 18.10 -31.39
N LEU A 164 3.96 17.81 -30.11
CA LEU A 164 3.53 18.62 -28.96
C LEU A 164 4.71 19.32 -28.24
N ALA A 165 5.90 19.27 -28.84
CA ALA A 165 7.15 19.62 -28.18
C ALA A 165 7.23 21.09 -27.71
N GLU A 166 6.66 22.06 -28.43
CA GLU A 166 6.76 23.48 -28.05
C GLU A 166 6.02 23.80 -26.74
N HIS A 167 4.76 23.37 -26.59
CA HIS A 167 4.02 23.53 -25.33
C HIS A 167 4.57 22.63 -24.21
N TRP A 168 5.15 21.49 -24.58
CA TRP A 168 5.82 20.60 -23.64
C TRP A 168 7.10 21.21 -23.07
N GLN A 169 7.90 21.92 -23.88
CA GLN A 169 9.10 22.61 -23.41
C GLN A 169 8.79 23.68 -22.37
N VAL A 170 7.71 24.45 -22.55
CA VAL A 170 7.23 25.40 -21.53
C VAL A 170 6.85 24.68 -20.24
N THR A 171 6.25 23.51 -20.35
CA THR A 171 5.89 22.68 -19.18
C THR A 171 7.13 22.15 -18.48
N LEU A 172 8.12 21.64 -19.23
CA LEU A 172 9.39 21.15 -18.68
C LEU A 172 10.15 22.26 -17.96
N LEU A 173 10.28 23.45 -18.57
CA LEU A 173 10.87 24.63 -17.94
C LEU A 173 10.15 25.00 -16.64
N PHE A 174 8.83 24.87 -16.60
CA PHE A 174 8.08 25.09 -15.35
C PHE A 174 8.33 24.01 -14.30
N LEU A 175 8.51 22.74 -14.72
CA LEU A 175 8.81 21.63 -13.82
C LEU A 175 10.24 21.66 -13.27
N GLU A 176 11.16 22.47 -13.82
CA GLU A 176 12.49 22.73 -13.24
C GLU A 176 12.41 23.25 -11.80
N ILE A 177 11.29 23.90 -11.43
CA ILE A 177 10.98 24.25 -10.03
C ILE A 177 11.14 23.04 -9.11
N LEU A 178 10.72 21.86 -9.55
CA LEU A 178 10.75 20.63 -8.75
C LEU A 178 12.07 19.85 -8.89
N SER A 179 12.74 19.89 -10.05
CA SER A 179 13.97 19.12 -10.25
C SER A 179 15.22 19.83 -9.72
N ASP A 180 15.26 21.17 -9.79
CA ASP A 180 16.50 21.93 -9.59
C ASP A 180 16.40 22.83 -8.35
N PHE A 181 15.29 23.56 -8.23
CA PHE A 181 15.10 24.53 -7.16
C PHE A 181 14.63 23.88 -5.85
N TRP A 182 13.58 23.05 -5.91
CA TRP A 182 12.98 22.44 -4.72
C TRP A 182 13.97 21.61 -3.89
N PRO A 183 14.82 20.75 -4.47
CA PRO A 183 15.79 19.97 -3.70
C PRO A 183 16.80 20.84 -2.94
N SER A 184 17.12 22.03 -3.49
CA SER A 184 18.03 22.99 -2.83
C SER A 184 17.38 23.59 -1.59
N ILE A 185 16.10 23.98 -1.65
CA ILE A 185 15.34 24.44 -0.47
C ILE A 185 15.36 23.37 0.62
N LEU A 186 15.02 22.13 0.27
CA LEU A 186 14.95 21.04 1.24
C LEU A 186 16.31 20.83 1.92
N LYS A 187 17.40 20.85 1.15
CA LYS A 187 18.76 20.72 1.66
C LYS A 187 19.13 21.86 2.63
N ASP A 188 18.83 23.10 2.26
CA ASP A 188 19.17 24.28 3.08
C ASP A 188 18.42 24.30 4.43
N ASN A 189 17.24 23.69 4.48
CA ASN A 189 16.44 23.59 5.69
C ASN A 189 16.62 22.27 6.45
N ASN A 190 17.49 21.37 5.97
CA ASN A 190 17.62 20.00 6.47
C ASN A 190 16.25 19.28 6.59
N LEU A 191 15.48 19.33 5.51
CA LEU A 191 14.16 18.72 5.39
C LEU A 191 14.12 17.75 4.21
N ILE A 192 13.08 16.93 4.17
CA ILE A 192 12.79 16.03 3.04
C ILE A 192 11.28 16.01 2.74
N ASP A 193 10.91 15.64 1.52
CA ASP A 193 9.50 15.40 1.20
C ASP A 193 8.95 14.14 1.88
N PRO A 194 7.68 14.13 2.33
CA PRO A 194 7.07 12.98 3.03
C PRO A 194 7.12 11.67 2.23
N ALA A 195 6.80 11.71 0.92
CA ALA A 195 6.80 10.52 0.07
C ALA A 195 8.19 9.89 -0.05
N ARG A 196 9.22 10.74 -0.23
CA ARG A 196 10.62 10.31 -0.25
C ARG A 196 11.08 9.79 1.11
N ARG A 197 10.75 10.47 2.21
CA ARG A 197 11.07 10.03 3.59
C ARG A 197 10.55 8.62 3.85
N ARG A 198 9.25 8.40 3.58
CA ARG A 198 8.59 7.11 3.74
C ARG A 198 9.33 6.01 2.97
N ASN A 199 9.70 6.24 1.72
CA ASN A 199 10.41 5.26 0.91
C ASN A 199 11.80 4.94 1.51
N LEU A 200 12.53 5.95 2.02
CA LEU A 200 13.82 5.75 2.69
C LEU A 200 13.68 4.98 4.00
N LEU A 201 12.67 5.28 4.82
CA LEU A 201 12.41 4.56 6.07
C LEU A 201 12.09 3.09 5.80
N ILE A 202 11.23 2.80 4.82
CA ILE A 202 10.91 1.43 4.42
C ILE A 202 12.17 0.69 3.94
N ASN A 203 12.97 1.29 3.07
CA ASN A 203 14.18 0.66 2.56
C ASN A 203 15.22 0.44 3.69
N SER A 204 15.37 1.40 4.60
CA SER A 204 16.25 1.28 5.77
C SER A 204 15.82 0.15 6.70
N GLN A 205 14.51 -0.01 6.93
CA GLN A 205 13.96 -1.11 7.72
C GLN A 205 14.27 -2.48 7.07
N ILE A 206 14.12 -2.58 5.74
CA ILE A 206 14.47 -3.80 4.99
C ILE A 206 15.95 -4.12 5.13
N GLU A 207 16.83 -3.12 4.99
CA GLU A 207 18.28 -3.28 5.16
C GLU A 207 18.63 -3.76 6.58
N TYR A 208 18.00 -3.15 7.59
CA TYR A 208 18.19 -3.53 8.98
C TYR A 208 17.74 -4.96 9.24
N TRP A 209 16.52 -5.33 8.85
CA TRP A 209 16.02 -6.70 9.03
C TRP A 209 16.78 -7.73 8.19
N THR A 210 17.40 -7.32 7.08
CA THR A 210 18.27 -8.22 6.30
C THR A 210 19.53 -8.59 7.09
N LYS A 211 20.10 -7.65 7.84
CA LYS A 211 21.26 -7.86 8.72
C LYS A 211 20.85 -8.53 10.05
N ASN A 212 19.68 -8.17 10.57
CA ASN A 212 19.12 -8.65 11.84
C ASN A 212 17.73 -9.27 11.62
N PRO A 213 17.65 -10.50 11.09
CA PRO A 213 16.36 -11.13 10.80
C PRO A 213 15.46 -11.20 12.05
N PRO A 214 14.22 -10.68 11.96
CA PRO A 214 13.29 -10.72 13.08
C PRO A 214 12.97 -12.17 13.46
N GLN A 215 12.99 -12.45 14.76
CA GLN A 215 12.71 -13.78 15.31
C GLN A 215 11.22 -14.02 15.58
N LYS A 216 10.47 -12.93 15.75
CA LYS A 216 9.04 -12.96 16.02
C LYS A 216 8.22 -12.81 14.73
N PRO A 217 6.97 -13.30 14.69
CA PRO A 217 6.14 -13.24 13.49
C PRO A 217 5.84 -11.80 13.02
N ILE A 218 5.91 -11.58 11.70
CA ILE A 218 5.56 -10.30 11.08
C ILE A 218 4.51 -10.54 9.99
N ILE A 219 3.36 -9.89 10.11
CA ILE A 219 2.26 -10.01 9.17
C ILE A 219 2.01 -8.66 8.51
N ALA A 220 2.07 -8.59 7.18
CA ALA A 220 1.61 -7.42 6.44
C ALA A 220 0.25 -7.72 5.80
N ALA A 221 -0.79 -6.96 6.15
CA ALA A 221 -2.16 -7.27 5.75
C ALA A 221 -2.85 -6.08 5.08
N GLY A 222 -3.59 -6.34 4.00
CA GLY A 222 -4.46 -5.37 3.33
C GLY A 222 -3.74 -4.42 2.37
N SER A 223 -2.41 -4.52 2.25
CA SER A 223 -1.65 -3.74 1.27
C SER A 223 -1.59 -4.46 -0.07
N THR A 224 -1.79 -3.74 -1.17
CA THR A 224 -1.71 -4.25 -2.54
C THR A 224 -0.35 -4.03 -3.19
N GLY A 225 0.60 -3.40 -2.50
CA GLY A 225 1.98 -3.25 -2.97
C GLY A 225 2.16 -2.39 -4.22
N THR A 226 1.26 -1.42 -4.46
CA THR A 226 1.35 -0.51 -5.62
C THR A 226 2.59 0.38 -5.57
N ILE A 227 2.96 0.85 -4.38
CA ILE A 227 4.19 1.63 -4.15
C ILE A 227 5.42 0.71 -4.24
N PRO A 228 6.45 1.03 -5.04
CA PRO A 228 7.67 0.23 -5.16
C PRO A 228 8.34 -0.12 -3.83
N ALA A 229 8.59 0.86 -2.95
CA ALA A 229 9.16 0.61 -1.61
C ALA A 229 8.32 -0.38 -0.80
N THR A 230 7.00 -0.19 -0.75
CA THR A 230 6.07 -1.11 -0.09
C THR A 230 6.12 -2.51 -0.71
N SER A 231 6.18 -2.64 -2.05
CA SER A 231 6.31 -3.95 -2.70
C SER A 231 7.59 -4.68 -2.33
N LYS A 232 8.71 -3.96 -2.15
CA LYS A 232 9.98 -4.52 -1.66
C LYS A 232 9.82 -5.03 -0.22
N LEU A 233 9.14 -4.27 0.64
CA LEU A 233 8.86 -4.66 2.02
C LEU A 233 7.99 -5.91 2.10
N LEU A 234 6.88 -5.96 1.34
CA LEU A 234 5.99 -7.12 1.30
C LEU A 234 6.74 -8.37 0.80
N ARG A 235 7.59 -8.22 -0.21
CA ARG A 235 8.46 -9.29 -0.69
C ARG A 235 9.46 -9.76 0.37
N PHE A 236 10.04 -8.85 1.13
CA PHE A 236 10.92 -9.22 2.21
C PHE A 236 10.16 -10.01 3.28
N ILE A 237 9.01 -9.50 3.73
CA ILE A 237 8.18 -10.12 4.77
C ILE A 237 7.71 -11.51 4.35
N SER A 238 7.26 -11.70 3.10
CA SER A 238 6.77 -13.02 2.65
C SER A 238 7.85 -14.11 2.68
N LEU A 239 9.14 -13.75 2.69
CA LEU A 239 10.26 -14.69 2.73
C LEU A 239 10.80 -14.96 4.15
N LEU A 240 10.31 -14.25 5.18
CA LEU A 240 10.76 -14.41 6.57
C LEU A 240 10.29 -15.73 7.19
N LYS A 241 11.03 -16.23 8.20
CA LYS A 241 10.54 -17.31 9.07
C LYS A 241 9.42 -16.73 9.94
N GLY A 242 8.17 -17.13 9.73
CA GLY A 242 7.02 -16.53 10.43
C GLY A 242 6.54 -15.20 9.82
N GLY A 243 6.97 -14.89 8.60
CA GLY A 243 6.42 -13.79 7.82
C GLY A 243 5.15 -14.20 7.08
N ALA A 244 4.20 -13.28 6.91
CA ALA A 244 3.03 -13.49 6.05
C ALA A 244 2.57 -12.19 5.39
N VAL A 245 2.17 -12.28 4.12
CA VAL A 245 1.48 -11.20 3.40
C VAL A 245 0.04 -11.62 3.14
N VAL A 246 -0.94 -10.82 3.58
CA VAL A 246 -2.38 -11.13 3.45
C VAL A 246 -3.04 -10.11 2.52
N LEU A 247 -3.41 -10.55 1.32
CA LEU A 247 -4.00 -9.73 0.26
C LEU A 247 -5.52 -9.54 0.46
N PRO A 248 -6.05 -8.34 0.18
CA PRO A 248 -7.47 -8.04 0.29
C PRO A 248 -8.23 -8.38 -1.00
N GLY A 249 -8.79 -9.58 -1.06
CA GLY A 249 -9.74 -9.96 -2.10
C GLY A 249 -9.14 -10.15 -3.49
N LEU A 250 -8.01 -10.86 -3.55
CA LEU A 250 -7.43 -11.34 -4.80
C LEU A 250 -8.42 -12.22 -5.55
N ASP A 251 -8.66 -11.91 -6.82
CA ASP A 251 -9.36 -12.79 -7.75
C ASP A 251 -8.39 -13.83 -8.32
N THR A 252 -8.49 -15.07 -7.85
CA THR A 252 -7.66 -16.20 -8.29
C THR A 252 -8.18 -16.87 -9.58
N THR A 253 -9.29 -16.38 -10.14
CA THR A 253 -9.92 -16.93 -11.35
C THR A 253 -9.46 -16.27 -12.65
N LEU A 254 -8.78 -15.12 -12.56
CA LEU A 254 -8.12 -14.50 -13.70
C LEU A 254 -6.82 -15.27 -14.03
N ASP A 255 -6.50 -15.31 -15.31
CA ASP A 255 -5.23 -15.88 -15.79
C ASP A 255 -4.16 -14.79 -15.85
N ASP A 256 -2.88 -15.17 -15.75
CA ASP A 256 -1.78 -14.19 -15.81
C ASP A 256 -1.75 -13.44 -17.14
N THR A 257 -2.26 -14.03 -18.23
CA THR A 257 -2.38 -13.37 -19.55
C THR A 257 -3.37 -12.20 -19.56
N ALA A 258 -4.24 -12.12 -18.55
CA ALA A 258 -5.11 -10.95 -18.37
C ALA A 258 -4.29 -9.68 -18.06
N LEU A 259 -3.05 -9.81 -17.57
CA LEU A 259 -2.21 -8.70 -17.12
C LEU A 259 -1.80 -7.72 -18.23
N GLU A 260 -1.75 -8.16 -19.48
CA GLU A 260 -1.18 -7.35 -20.59
C GLU A 260 -1.98 -6.06 -20.84
N ASP A 261 -3.26 -6.00 -20.45
CA ASP A 261 -4.16 -4.84 -20.61
C ASP A 261 -4.84 -4.40 -19.28
N MET A 262 -4.22 -4.65 -18.12
CA MET A 262 -4.86 -4.48 -16.81
C MET A 262 -4.55 -3.16 -16.09
N ASP A 263 -3.87 -2.19 -16.69
CA ASP A 263 -3.41 -1.00 -15.96
C ASP A 263 -4.52 -0.25 -15.20
N THR A 264 -5.74 -0.25 -15.73
CA THR A 264 -6.93 0.37 -15.12
C THR A 264 -7.81 -0.60 -14.32
N HIS A 265 -7.49 -1.89 -14.32
CA HIS A 265 -8.29 -2.91 -13.67
C HIS A 265 -8.10 -2.90 -12.14
N PRO A 266 -9.15 -3.08 -11.31
CA PRO A 266 -9.03 -3.02 -9.84
C PRO A 266 -8.03 -4.02 -9.21
N GLN A 267 -7.85 -5.18 -9.84
CA GLN A 267 -6.90 -6.23 -9.41
C GLN A 267 -5.44 -5.98 -9.85
N SER A 268 -5.16 -4.94 -10.65
CA SER A 268 -3.84 -4.76 -11.29
C SER A 268 -2.69 -4.65 -10.28
N GLY A 269 -2.89 -3.90 -9.19
CA GLY A 269 -1.88 -3.73 -8.14
C GLY A 269 -1.46 -5.06 -7.51
N MET A 270 -2.43 -5.90 -7.15
CA MET A 270 -2.13 -7.21 -6.54
C MET A 270 -1.45 -8.16 -7.52
N TYR A 271 -1.89 -8.22 -8.79
CA TYR A 271 -1.22 -9.06 -9.77
C TYR A 271 0.21 -8.58 -10.09
N ARG A 272 0.44 -7.26 -10.20
CA ARG A 272 1.79 -6.69 -10.33
C ARG A 272 2.67 -7.04 -9.12
N LEU A 273 2.11 -7.05 -7.91
CA LEU A 273 2.80 -7.51 -6.72
C LEU A 273 3.15 -9.01 -6.80
N LEU A 274 2.22 -9.88 -7.21
CA LEU A 274 2.48 -11.30 -7.41
C LEU A 274 3.59 -11.55 -8.42
N SER A 275 3.60 -10.85 -9.55
CA SER A 275 4.68 -10.91 -10.53
C SER A 275 6.05 -10.53 -9.92
N LYS A 276 6.11 -9.48 -9.09
CA LYS A 276 7.33 -9.10 -8.36
C LYS A 276 7.77 -10.14 -7.32
N LEU A 277 6.82 -10.90 -6.77
CA LEU A 277 7.06 -12.00 -5.83
C LEU A 277 7.45 -13.30 -6.55
N GLY A 278 7.28 -13.38 -7.86
CA GLY A 278 7.47 -14.61 -8.64
C GLY A 278 6.37 -15.64 -8.39
N LEU A 279 5.15 -15.19 -8.06
CA LEU A 279 3.99 -16.02 -7.76
C LEU A 279 2.90 -15.82 -8.81
N LYS A 280 2.08 -16.84 -9.01
CA LYS A 280 0.80 -16.77 -9.71
C LYS A 280 -0.34 -16.64 -8.72
N ALA A 281 -1.50 -16.21 -9.21
CA ALA A 281 -2.68 -16.11 -8.35
C ALA A 281 -3.10 -17.46 -7.75
N GLN A 282 -2.81 -18.58 -8.44
CA GLN A 282 -3.09 -19.93 -7.94
C GLN A 282 -2.12 -20.39 -6.83
N ASP A 283 -0.96 -19.75 -6.69
CA ASP A 283 -0.01 -20.05 -5.61
C ASP A 283 -0.43 -19.41 -4.28
N VAL A 284 -1.38 -18.47 -4.32
CA VAL A 284 -1.89 -17.77 -3.14
C VAL A 284 -2.96 -18.62 -2.45
N THR A 285 -2.74 -18.88 -1.16
CA THR A 285 -3.67 -19.69 -0.35
C THR A 285 -4.66 -18.80 0.40
N ASN A 286 -5.83 -19.32 0.78
CA ASN A 286 -6.73 -18.55 1.63
C ASN A 286 -6.16 -18.45 3.06
N TRP A 287 -6.31 -17.29 3.68
CA TRP A 287 -5.85 -17.03 5.06
C TRP A 287 -6.54 -17.92 6.09
N LEU A 288 -7.86 -18.14 5.90
CA LEU A 288 -8.66 -18.98 6.76
C LEU A 288 -8.95 -20.32 6.11
N ASN A 289 -8.98 -21.36 6.95
CA ASN A 289 -9.52 -22.66 6.58
C ASN A 289 -11.05 -22.60 6.49
N PRO A 290 -11.71 -23.47 5.70
CA PRO A 290 -13.18 -23.45 5.56
C PRO A 290 -13.96 -23.56 6.86
N GLU A 291 -13.46 -24.32 7.85
CA GLU A 291 -14.08 -24.46 9.17
C GLU A 291 -14.07 -23.16 9.98
N SER A 292 -13.04 -22.33 9.81
CA SER A 292 -12.91 -21.05 10.51
C SER A 292 -13.85 -19.99 9.95
N VAL A 293 -14.18 -20.10 8.65
CA VAL A 293 -15.08 -19.19 7.96
C VAL A 293 -16.50 -19.29 8.49
N SER A 294 -16.97 -20.46 8.93
CA SER A 294 -18.36 -20.63 9.41
C SER A 294 -18.67 -19.83 10.68
N ASN A 295 -17.65 -19.35 11.38
CA ASN A 295 -17.80 -18.54 12.60
C ASN A 295 -17.88 -17.03 12.30
N LEU A 296 -17.79 -16.63 11.03
CA LEU A 296 -17.83 -15.24 10.61
C LEU A 296 -19.10 -14.98 9.79
N GLU A 297 -19.74 -13.84 10.07
CA GLU A 297 -20.79 -13.33 9.19
C GLU A 297 -20.15 -12.93 7.86
N CYS A 298 -20.52 -13.62 6.79
CA CYS A 298 -19.96 -13.43 5.45
C CYS A 298 -21.04 -13.18 4.41
N ALA A 299 -20.67 -12.44 3.37
CA ALA A 299 -21.50 -12.30 2.19
C ALA A 299 -21.51 -13.61 1.37
N SER A 300 -22.46 -13.72 0.44
CA SER A 300 -22.54 -14.89 -0.45
C SER A 300 -21.31 -14.99 -1.37
N VAL A 301 -20.71 -16.17 -1.46
CA VAL A 301 -19.69 -16.51 -2.47
C VAL A 301 -20.19 -16.24 -3.89
N SER A 302 -21.49 -16.42 -4.15
CA SER A 302 -22.10 -16.13 -5.44
C SER A 302 -22.06 -14.63 -5.78
N ARG A 303 -22.13 -13.76 -4.76
CA ARG A 303 -21.99 -12.31 -4.94
C ARG A 303 -20.57 -11.93 -5.29
N ARG A 304 -19.56 -12.52 -4.64
CA ARG A 304 -18.16 -12.35 -5.08
C ARG A 304 -17.99 -12.75 -6.54
N LYS A 305 -18.48 -13.95 -6.92
CA LYS A 305 -18.38 -14.42 -8.31
C LYS A 305 -19.05 -13.45 -9.29
N LEU A 306 -20.19 -12.87 -8.94
CA LEU A 306 -20.84 -11.85 -9.76
C LEU A 306 -19.93 -10.61 -9.91
N ILE A 307 -19.39 -10.10 -8.82
CA ILE A 307 -18.53 -8.90 -8.81
C ILE A 307 -17.27 -9.14 -9.68
N PHE A 308 -16.60 -10.28 -9.52
CA PHE A 308 -15.43 -10.63 -10.33
C PHE A 308 -15.78 -10.77 -11.82
N ASN A 309 -16.93 -11.38 -12.14
CA ASN A 309 -17.38 -11.44 -13.53
C ASN A 309 -17.69 -10.05 -14.09
N ALA A 310 -18.30 -9.16 -13.32
CA ALA A 310 -18.61 -7.80 -13.75
C ALA A 310 -17.35 -6.97 -14.02
N MET A 311 -16.24 -7.27 -13.35
CA MET A 311 -14.96 -6.58 -13.51
C MET A 311 -14.06 -7.20 -14.59
N LEU A 312 -14.47 -8.25 -15.30
CA LEU A 312 -13.61 -8.91 -16.29
C LEU A 312 -12.95 -7.90 -17.24
N PRO A 313 -11.63 -8.05 -17.52
CA PRO A 313 -10.95 -7.23 -18.52
C PRO A 313 -11.67 -7.26 -19.87
N ALA A 314 -11.58 -6.18 -20.64
CA ALA A 314 -12.30 -6.01 -21.91
C ALA A 314 -12.14 -7.23 -22.85
N ALA A 315 -10.91 -7.75 -22.97
CA ALA A 315 -10.58 -8.91 -23.79
C ALA A 315 -11.30 -10.22 -23.35
N LYS A 316 -11.76 -10.30 -22.10
CA LYS A 316 -12.38 -11.51 -21.51
C LYS A 316 -13.89 -11.37 -21.33
N VAL A 317 -14.50 -10.23 -21.67
CA VAL A 317 -15.95 -9.97 -21.56
C VAL A 317 -16.80 -11.00 -22.32
N GLY A 318 -16.27 -11.62 -23.38
CA GLY A 318 -16.92 -12.74 -24.07
C GLY A 318 -17.35 -13.89 -23.15
N ARG A 319 -16.69 -14.08 -22.00
CA ARG A 319 -17.06 -15.07 -20.97
C ARG A 319 -18.47 -14.86 -20.41
N TRP A 320 -19.00 -13.63 -20.43
CA TRP A 320 -20.37 -13.34 -19.95
C TRP A 320 -21.44 -14.18 -20.66
N ARG A 321 -21.23 -14.52 -21.94
CA ARG A 321 -22.16 -15.35 -22.73
C ARG A 321 -22.27 -16.79 -22.21
N SER A 322 -21.26 -17.26 -21.49
CA SER A 322 -21.19 -18.61 -20.93
C SER A 322 -21.58 -18.68 -19.46
N LEU A 323 -21.89 -17.55 -18.83
CA LEU A 323 -22.32 -17.53 -17.43
C LEU A 323 -23.72 -18.12 -17.30
N GLY A 324 -23.88 -19.03 -16.34
CA GLY A 324 -25.19 -19.58 -15.99
C GLY A 324 -26.11 -18.52 -15.36
N LYS A 325 -27.37 -18.92 -15.14
CA LYS A 325 -28.32 -18.06 -14.41
C LYS A 325 -27.77 -17.71 -13.03
N LEU A 326 -27.87 -16.44 -12.66
CA LEU A 326 -27.48 -15.97 -11.34
C LEU A 326 -28.34 -16.65 -10.26
N PRO A 327 -27.74 -17.10 -9.15
CA PRO A 327 -28.50 -17.64 -8.02
C PRO A 327 -29.51 -16.62 -7.47
N LYS A 328 -30.66 -17.13 -6.99
CA LYS A 328 -31.66 -16.29 -6.32
C LYS A 328 -31.02 -15.57 -5.11
N GLY A 329 -31.35 -14.30 -4.93
CA GLY A 329 -30.88 -13.48 -3.81
C GLY A 329 -29.47 -12.89 -3.92
N VAL A 330 -28.73 -13.14 -5.02
CA VAL A 330 -27.37 -12.58 -5.20
C VAL A 330 -27.36 -11.05 -5.15
N LEU A 331 -28.42 -10.41 -5.65
CA LEU A 331 -28.60 -8.97 -5.68
C LEU A 331 -29.44 -8.43 -4.50
N ASP A 332 -29.73 -9.24 -3.48
CA ASP A 332 -30.44 -8.75 -2.30
C ASP A 332 -29.66 -7.60 -1.67
N ASN A 333 -30.38 -6.52 -1.32
CA ASN A 333 -29.83 -5.27 -0.81
C ASN A 333 -28.91 -4.50 -1.78
N VAL A 334 -29.06 -4.74 -3.10
CA VAL A 334 -28.42 -3.93 -4.15
C VAL A 334 -29.48 -3.07 -4.82
N GLU A 335 -29.25 -1.76 -4.86
CA GLU A 335 -30.10 -0.78 -5.54
C GLU A 335 -29.39 -0.20 -6.76
N ILE A 336 -30.10 -0.05 -7.88
CA ILE A 336 -29.60 0.62 -9.07
C ILE A 336 -30.05 2.08 -9.00
N VAL A 337 -29.09 2.99 -8.86
CA VAL A 337 -29.34 4.42 -8.93
C VAL A 337 -28.93 4.91 -10.32
N ASN A 338 -29.92 5.25 -11.15
CA ASN A 338 -29.67 5.86 -12.45
C ASN A 338 -29.54 7.39 -12.26
N CYS A 339 -28.33 7.94 -12.44
CA CYS A 339 -28.17 9.38 -12.54
C CYS A 339 -28.74 9.85 -13.89
N PRO A 340 -29.71 10.78 -13.93
CA PRO A 340 -30.10 11.41 -15.19
C PRO A 340 -28.86 12.08 -15.79
N SER A 341 -28.69 11.94 -17.11
CA SER A 341 -27.57 12.52 -17.86
C SER A 341 -27.39 14.00 -17.50
N LEU A 342 -26.16 14.37 -17.11
CA LEU A 342 -25.72 15.75 -16.87
C LEU A 342 -25.91 16.64 -18.10
#